data_AF-A0A6S7KUY8-F1
#
_entry.id   AF-A0A6S7KUY8-F1
#
_cell.length_a   1.000
_cell.length_b   1.000
_cell.length_c   1.000
_cell.angle_alpha   90.00
_cell.angle_beta   90.00
_cell.angle_gamma   90.00
#
_symmetry.space_group_name_H-M   'P 1'
#
loop_
_entity.id
_entity.type
_entity.pdbx_description
1 polymer ?
#
loop_
_entity_poly.entity_id
_entity_poly.type
_entity_poly.pdbx_seq_one_letter_code
_entity_poly.pdbx_strand_id
1 'polypeptide(L)'
;MAGELYESDDLASNSEDEKCLRKAIESAGRKRKIETNKVQQKSKRTKCEDPEQQFFRAAAKRQASRPIQKKKPLPPDAIKDIIDKFGGRQNNLKELRIAALCSLGFAGFFRYDKLRSIKANHIEFLKEHIKI
;
A
#
# COMPACT_ATOMS: atom_id res chain seq x y z
N MET A 1 -91.65 20.95 -7.99
CA MET A 1 -90.30 21.01 -8.58
C MET A 1 -89.50 22.07 -7.86
N ALA A 2 -88.55 21.67 -7.02
CA ALA A 2 -87.40 22.47 -6.61
C ALA A 2 -86.32 21.45 -6.24
N GLY A 3 -85.24 21.42 -7.02
CA GLY A 3 -84.19 20.41 -6.92
C GLY A 3 -83.31 20.62 -5.70
N GLU A 4 -82.91 19.52 -5.08
CA GLU A 4 -81.84 19.45 -4.10
C GLU A 4 -80.51 19.79 -4.80
N LEU A 5 -79.78 20.73 -4.22
CA LEU A 5 -78.38 21.03 -4.55
C LEU A 5 -77.54 19.84 -4.07
N TYR A 6 -76.94 19.12 -5.01
CA TYR A 6 -75.91 18.13 -4.73
C TYR A 6 -74.59 18.88 -4.47
N GLU A 7 -74.14 18.88 -3.22
CA GLU A 7 -72.80 19.32 -2.83
C GLU A 7 -71.76 18.50 -3.61
N SER A 8 -70.84 19.21 -4.27
CA SER A 8 -69.79 18.59 -5.09
C SER A 8 -68.72 17.99 -4.20
N ASP A 9 -68.46 16.70 -4.40
CA ASP A 9 -67.44 15.87 -3.75
C ASP A 9 -66.04 16.50 -3.75
N ASP A 10 -65.37 16.40 -2.61
CA ASP A 10 -63.97 16.79 -2.41
C ASP A 10 -63.04 16.05 -3.38
N LEU A 11 -62.24 16.85 -4.08
CA LEU A 11 -61.29 16.46 -5.11
C LEU A 11 -60.26 15.44 -4.60
N ALA A 12 -60.11 14.35 -5.36
CA ALA A 12 -59.09 13.30 -5.21
C ALA A 12 -57.65 13.77 -5.51
N SER A 13 -57.20 14.87 -4.91
CA SER A 13 -55.83 15.40 -5.06
C SER A 13 -54.96 14.97 -3.88
N ASN A 14 -54.63 13.67 -3.77
CA ASN A 14 -53.53 13.17 -2.91
C ASN A 14 -53.26 11.65 -2.98
N SER A 15 -53.69 10.95 -4.05
CA SER A 15 -53.44 9.50 -4.18
C SER A 15 -51.94 9.17 -4.06
N GLU A 16 -51.65 8.10 -3.31
CA GLU A 16 -50.31 7.50 -3.15
C GLU A 16 -49.63 7.25 -4.51
N ASP A 17 -50.41 6.93 -5.53
CA ASP A 17 -49.92 6.57 -6.86
C ASP A 17 -49.25 7.75 -7.58
N GLU A 18 -49.81 8.96 -7.43
CA GLU A 18 -49.25 10.18 -8.03
C GLU A 18 -47.94 10.61 -7.35
N LYS A 19 -47.85 10.40 -6.03
CA LYS A 19 -46.62 10.64 -5.26
C LYS A 19 -45.53 9.65 -5.64
N CYS A 20 -45.88 8.40 -5.88
CA CYS A 20 -44.95 7.36 -6.32
C CYS A 20 -44.33 7.70 -7.69
N LEU A 21 -45.16 8.11 -8.66
CA LEU A 21 -44.71 8.50 -9.99
C LEU A 21 -43.75 9.70 -9.95
N ARG A 22 -44.04 10.73 -9.16
CA ARG A 22 -43.16 11.90 -9.01
C ARG A 22 -41.79 11.52 -8.44
N LYS A 23 -41.76 10.63 -7.43
CA LYS A 23 -40.52 10.15 -6.78
C LYS A 23 -39.65 9.31 -7.72
N ALA A 24 -40.27 8.52 -8.60
CA ALA A 24 -39.57 7.73 -9.61
C ALA A 24 -38.87 8.61 -10.68
N ILE A 25 -39.55 9.67 -11.14
CA ILE A 25 -38.99 10.63 -12.11
C ILE A 25 -37.79 11.38 -11.50
N GLU A 26 -37.90 11.83 -10.25
CA GLU A 26 -36.84 12.56 -9.57
C GLU A 26 -35.58 11.70 -9.36
N SER A 27 -35.76 10.43 -8.98
CA SER A 27 -34.66 9.49 -8.76
C SER A 27 -33.97 9.07 -10.06
N ALA A 28 -34.69 8.98 -11.18
CA ALA A 28 -34.09 8.79 -12.51
C ALA A 28 -33.26 10.01 -12.97
N GLY A 29 -33.65 11.22 -12.59
CA GLY A 29 -32.90 12.45 -12.85
C GLY A 29 -31.53 12.50 -12.14
N ARG A 30 -31.45 11.98 -10.91
CA ARG A 30 -30.20 11.94 -10.13
C ARG A 30 -29.13 11.03 -10.74
N LYS A 31 -29.51 9.89 -11.35
CA LYS A 31 -28.57 8.96 -11.97
C LYS A 31 -27.82 9.58 -13.16
N ARG A 32 -28.52 10.37 -13.97
CA ARG A 32 -27.95 11.06 -15.15
C ARG A 32 -26.89 12.13 -14.80
N LYS A 33 -27.01 12.82 -13.65
CA LYS A 33 -26.02 13.80 -13.16
C LYS A 33 -24.73 13.16 -12.61
N ILE A 34 -24.81 11.94 -12.09
CA ILE A 34 -23.65 11.22 -11.52
C ILE A 34 -22.77 10.67 -12.64
N GLU A 35 -23.38 10.10 -13.69
CA GLU A 35 -22.64 9.55 -14.83
C GLU A 35 -21.95 10.63 -15.65
N THR A 36 -22.63 11.75 -15.90
CA THR A 36 -22.04 12.91 -16.62
C THR A 36 -20.85 13.51 -15.88
N ASN A 37 -20.91 13.66 -14.54
CA ASN A 37 -19.76 14.11 -13.74
C ASN A 37 -18.59 13.12 -13.76
N LYS A 38 -18.85 11.80 -13.73
CA LYS A 38 -17.80 10.77 -13.83
C LYS A 38 -17.10 10.77 -15.19
N VAL A 39 -17.85 10.98 -16.27
CA VAL A 39 -17.29 11.06 -17.63
C VAL A 39 -16.46 12.34 -17.81
N GLN A 40 -16.92 13.49 -17.28
CA GLN A 40 -16.15 14.74 -17.31
C GLN A 40 -14.88 14.70 -16.44
N GLN A 41 -14.88 13.98 -15.31
CA GLN A 41 -13.66 13.79 -14.51
C GLN A 41 -12.64 12.86 -15.17
N LYS A 42 -13.07 11.85 -15.95
CA LYS A 42 -12.15 10.95 -16.66
C LYS A 42 -11.44 11.62 -17.84
N SER A 43 -12.12 12.48 -18.59
CA SER A 43 -11.55 13.16 -19.78
C SER A 43 -10.44 14.17 -19.43
N LYS A 44 -10.40 14.70 -18.19
CA LYS A 44 -9.34 15.64 -17.75
C LYS A 44 -8.00 14.99 -17.39
N ARG A 45 -7.88 13.65 -17.44
CA ARG A 45 -6.64 12.91 -17.13
C ARG A 45 -5.88 12.46 -18.38
N THR A 46 -5.66 13.36 -19.34
CA THR A 46 -4.53 13.23 -20.28
C THR A 46 -4.05 14.62 -20.64
N LYS A 47 -3.12 15.15 -19.87
CA LYS A 47 -2.23 16.23 -20.33
C LYS A 47 -0.80 15.80 -20.02
N CYS A 48 0.04 15.93 -21.04
CA CYS A 48 1.46 15.62 -21.09
C CYS A 48 2.14 16.01 -19.77
N GLU A 49 2.74 15.04 -19.06
CA GLU A 49 3.47 15.32 -17.83
C GLU A 49 4.83 15.94 -18.20
N ASP A 50 5.04 17.22 -17.90
CA ASP A 50 6.37 17.82 -17.89
C ASP A 50 7.25 17.10 -16.86
N PRO A 51 8.54 16.85 -17.14
CA PRO A 51 9.43 16.09 -16.25
C PRO A 51 9.50 16.69 -14.83
N GLU A 52 9.34 18.00 -14.68
CA GLU A 52 9.32 18.68 -13.38
C GLU A 52 8.09 18.31 -12.52
N GLN A 53 6.93 18.11 -13.14
CA GLN A 53 5.71 17.70 -12.43
C GLN A 53 5.86 16.28 -11.87
N GLN A 54 6.64 15.43 -12.55
CA GLN A 54 6.94 14.08 -12.08
C GLN A 54 7.85 14.10 -10.85
N PHE A 55 8.87 14.97 -10.82
CA PHE A 55 9.74 15.16 -9.64
C PHE A 55 8.96 15.67 -8.44
N PHE A 56 8.13 16.70 -8.63
CA PHE A 56 7.31 17.25 -7.55
C PHE A 56 6.31 16.21 -7.00
N ARG A 57 5.65 15.46 -7.89
CA ARG A 57 4.72 14.39 -7.52
C ARG A 57 5.43 13.23 -6.80
N ALA A 58 6.64 12.87 -7.20
CA ALA A 58 7.45 11.87 -6.51
C ALA A 58 7.89 12.35 -5.13
N ALA A 59 8.29 13.62 -4.99
CA ALA A 59 8.64 14.23 -3.70
C ALA A 59 7.42 14.30 -2.77
N ALA A 60 6.27 14.76 -3.26
CA ALA A 60 5.02 14.80 -2.52
C ALA A 60 4.56 13.40 -2.07
N LYS A 61 4.72 12.37 -2.93
CA LYS A 61 4.46 10.97 -2.56
C LYS A 61 5.39 10.48 -1.45
N ARG A 62 6.67 10.86 -1.46
CA ARG A 62 7.62 10.52 -0.39
C ARG A 62 7.28 11.23 0.92
N GLN A 63 6.90 12.50 0.87
CA GLN A 63 6.48 13.27 2.06
C GLN A 63 5.15 12.80 2.64
N ALA A 64 4.19 12.43 1.77
CA ALA A 64 2.90 11.88 2.18
C ALA A 64 2.98 10.40 2.59
N SER A 65 4.04 9.69 2.20
CA SER A 65 4.27 8.32 2.68
C SER A 65 4.60 8.38 4.16
N ARG A 66 3.89 7.58 4.96
CA ARG A 66 4.22 7.41 6.38
C ARG A 66 5.68 7.00 6.47
N PRO A 67 6.50 7.62 7.34
CA PRO A 67 7.89 7.23 7.49
C PRO A 67 7.92 5.73 7.76
N ILE A 68 8.64 4.99 6.90
CA ILE A 68 8.86 3.55 7.10
C ILE A 68 9.41 3.43 8.51
N GLN A 69 8.66 2.77 9.41
CA GLN A 69 9.15 2.51 10.75
C GLN A 69 10.48 1.80 10.60
N LYS A 70 11.57 2.48 11.02
CA LYS A 70 12.91 1.92 10.92
C LYS A 70 12.91 0.62 11.73
N LYS A 71 13.24 -0.49 11.07
CA LYS A 71 13.39 -1.78 11.76
C LYS A 71 14.41 -1.61 12.86
N LYS A 72 14.13 -2.16 14.04
CA LYS A 72 15.11 -2.20 15.13
C LYS A 72 16.35 -2.95 14.63
N PRO A 73 17.57 -2.46 14.94
CA PRO A 73 18.79 -3.17 14.61
C PRO A 73 18.78 -4.55 15.28
N LEU A 74 19.41 -5.53 14.62
CA LEU A 74 19.51 -6.88 15.17
C LEU A 74 20.38 -6.84 16.43
N PRO A 75 19.89 -7.33 17.59
CA PRO A 75 20.68 -7.34 18.81
C PRO A 75 21.84 -8.35 18.70
N PRO A 76 22.98 -8.08 19.36
CA PRO A 76 24.14 -8.99 19.34
C PRO A 76 23.82 -10.36 19.95
N ASP A 77 22.91 -10.42 20.92
CA ASP A 77 22.53 -11.68 21.56
C ASP A 77 21.81 -12.63 20.59
N ALA A 78 21.03 -12.09 19.66
CA ALA A 78 20.43 -12.90 18.59
C ALA A 78 21.50 -13.51 17.66
N ILE A 79 22.63 -12.84 17.46
CA ILE A 79 23.74 -13.39 16.67
C ILE A 79 24.45 -14.50 17.45
N LYS A 80 24.68 -14.32 18.75
CA LYS A 80 25.24 -15.38 19.61
C LYS A 80 24.37 -16.63 19.58
N ASP A 81 23.06 -16.49 19.74
CA ASP A 81 22.12 -17.61 19.68
C ASP A 81 22.18 -18.37 18.34
N ILE A 82 22.37 -17.66 17.22
CA ILE A 82 22.54 -18.27 15.89
C ILE A 82 23.85 -19.06 15.84
N ILE A 83 24.95 -18.48 16.34
CA ILE A 83 26.26 -19.13 16.34
C ILE A 83 26.24 -20.36 17.25
N ASP A 84 25.64 -20.28 18.43
CA ASP A 84 25.57 -21.40 19.37
C ASP A 84 24.72 -22.56 18.82
N LYS A 85 23.64 -22.25 18.09
CA LYS A 85 22.79 -23.27 17.46
C LYS A 85 23.46 -23.93 16.25
N PHE A 86 24.08 -23.15 15.37
CA PHE A 86 24.54 -23.62 14.06
C PHE A 86 26.05 -23.82 13.94
N GLY A 87 26.85 -23.30 14.88
CA GLY A 87 28.32 -23.38 14.89
C GLY A 87 28.91 -24.64 15.54
N GLY A 88 28.07 -25.58 16.00
CA GLY A 88 28.51 -26.85 16.57
C GLY A 88 29.28 -27.73 15.57
N ARG A 89 30.27 -28.47 16.08
CA ARG A 89 31.18 -29.33 15.28
C ARG A 89 30.48 -30.50 14.57
N GLN A 90 29.29 -30.87 15.01
CA GLN A 90 28.46 -31.95 14.46
C GLN A 90 27.40 -31.46 13.45
N ASN A 91 27.33 -30.15 13.21
CA ASN A 91 26.28 -29.57 12.37
C ASN A 91 26.59 -29.73 10.88
N ASN A 92 25.55 -29.61 10.06
CA ASN A 92 25.68 -29.72 8.62
C ASN A 92 26.47 -28.52 8.05
N LEU A 93 27.20 -28.72 6.94
CA LEU A 93 27.86 -27.64 6.19
C LEU A 93 26.91 -26.49 5.84
N LYS A 94 25.62 -26.79 5.57
CA LYS A 94 24.60 -25.77 5.31
C LYS A 94 24.38 -24.85 6.52
N GLU A 95 24.36 -25.41 7.71
CA GLU A 95 24.15 -24.70 8.97
C GLU A 95 25.39 -23.89 9.35
N LEU A 96 26.57 -24.50 9.22
CA LEU A 96 27.84 -23.80 9.45
C LEU A 96 28.00 -22.60 8.51
N ARG A 97 27.54 -22.71 7.25
CA ARG A 97 27.52 -21.60 6.30
C ARG A 97 26.59 -20.47 6.76
N ILE A 98 25.44 -20.78 7.35
CA ILE A 98 24.52 -19.78 7.89
C ILE A 98 25.18 -19.05 9.05
N ALA A 99 25.77 -19.79 10.00
CA ALA A 99 26.49 -19.20 11.13
C ALA A 99 27.61 -18.27 10.63
N ALA A 100 28.43 -18.71 9.69
CA ALA A 100 29.51 -17.92 9.12
C ALA A 100 29.01 -16.64 8.42
N LEU A 101 27.94 -16.73 7.62
CA LEU A 101 27.36 -15.56 6.94
C LEU A 101 26.76 -14.56 7.94
N CYS A 102 26.09 -15.04 8.99
CA CYS A 102 25.57 -14.18 10.04
C CYS A 102 26.68 -13.48 10.81
N SER A 103 27.74 -14.18 11.19
CA SER A 103 28.92 -13.60 11.85
C SER A 103 29.62 -12.57 10.97
N LEU A 104 29.82 -12.89 9.69
CA LEU A 104 30.51 -12.01 8.75
C LEU A 104 29.69 -10.76 8.42
N GLY A 105 28.40 -10.93 8.18
CA GLY A 105 27.47 -9.83 7.91
C GLY A 105 27.32 -8.89 9.11
N PHE A 106 27.33 -9.45 10.33
CA PHE A 106 27.28 -8.67 11.56
C PHE A 106 28.59 -7.93 11.84
N ALA A 107 29.74 -8.59 11.73
CA ALA A 107 31.05 -7.99 11.98
C ALA A 107 31.45 -6.93 10.93
N GLY A 108 31.12 -7.17 9.65
CA GLY A 108 31.45 -6.27 8.54
C GLY A 108 30.33 -5.31 8.14
N PHE A 109 29.19 -5.32 8.82
CA PHE A 109 27.99 -4.52 8.49
C PHE A 109 27.57 -4.61 7.02
N PHE A 110 27.77 -5.77 6.39
CA PHE A 110 27.50 -5.94 4.97
C PHE A 110 26.00 -6.03 4.69
N ARG A 111 25.56 -5.35 3.62
CA ARG A 111 24.27 -5.65 2.99
C ARG A 111 24.31 -7.05 2.38
N TYR A 112 23.16 -7.73 2.36
CA TYR A 112 23.03 -9.06 1.77
C TYR A 112 23.56 -9.15 0.33
N ASP A 113 23.31 -8.12 -0.49
CA ASP A 113 23.78 -8.04 -1.88
C ASP A 113 25.31 -8.16 -1.98
N LYS A 114 26.03 -7.46 -1.09
CA LYS A 114 27.49 -7.53 -1.01
C LYS A 114 27.94 -8.85 -0.41
N LEU A 115 27.33 -9.25 0.71
CA LEU A 115 27.68 -10.48 1.42
C LEU A 115 27.59 -11.73 0.52
N ARG A 116 26.55 -11.83 -0.30
CA ARG A 116 26.37 -12.94 -1.26
C ARG A 116 27.45 -12.96 -2.35
N SER A 117 27.97 -11.80 -2.73
CA SER A 117 28.95 -11.67 -3.81
C SER A 117 30.39 -11.98 -3.37
N ILE A 118 30.65 -12.02 -2.06
CA ILE A 118 31.97 -12.33 -1.51
C ILE A 118 32.32 -13.79 -1.82
N LYS A 119 33.56 -13.99 -2.27
CA LYS A 119 34.17 -15.27 -2.61
C LYS A 119 35.39 -15.47 -1.70
N ALA A 120 35.88 -16.70 -1.60
CA ALA A 120 37.06 -17.02 -0.79
C ALA A 120 38.28 -16.14 -1.14
N ASN A 121 38.49 -15.84 -2.42
CA ASN A 121 39.61 -15.01 -2.89
C ASN A 121 39.52 -13.54 -2.47
N HIS A 122 38.38 -13.08 -1.96
CA HIS A 122 38.23 -11.73 -1.42
C HIS A 122 38.59 -11.65 0.07
N ILE A 123 38.84 -12.79 0.73
CA ILE A 123 39.09 -12.85 2.17
C ILE A 123 40.58 -13.12 2.42
N GLU A 124 41.25 -12.17 3.06
CA GLU A 124 42.63 -12.26 3.51
C GLU A 124 42.66 -12.39 5.03
N PHE A 125 43.22 -13.50 5.53
CA PHE A 125 43.41 -13.71 6.96
C PHE A 125 44.77 -13.16 7.39
N LEU A 126 44.76 -12.05 8.13
CA LEU A 126 45.95 -11.47 8.74
C LEU A 126 46.01 -11.87 10.22
N LYS A 127 47.16 -11.68 10.87
CA LYS A 127 47.37 -12.14 12.26
C LYS A 127 46.38 -11.52 13.27
N GLU A 128 45.97 -10.27 13.04
CA GLU A 128 45.11 -9.53 13.98
C GLU A 128 43.67 -9.36 13.48
N HIS A 129 43.45 -9.43 12.17
CA HIS A 129 42.14 -9.14 11.58
C HIS A 129 41.91 -9.90 10.28
N ILE A 130 40.65 -9.95 9.89
CA ILE A 130 40.22 -10.46 8.59
C ILE A 130 39.95 -9.25 7.70
N LYS A 131 40.54 -9.25 6.51
CA LYS A 131 40.30 -8.25 5.49
C LYS A 131 39.44 -8.86 4.38
N ILE A 132 38.42 -8.12 3.95
CA ILE A 132 37.34 -8.59 3.07
C ILE A 132 37.06 -7.53 2.00
#